data_AF-A0A2R4X0F6-F1
#
_entry.id   AF-A0A2R4X0F6-F1
#
_cell.length_a   1.000
_cell.length_b   1.000
_cell.length_c   1.000
_cell.angle_alpha   90.00
_cell.angle_beta   90.00
_cell.angle_gamma   90.00
#
_symmetry.space_group_name_H-M   'P 1'
#
loop_
_entity.id
_entity.type
_entity.pdbx_description
1 polymer ?
#
loop_
_entity_poly.entity_id
_entity_poly.type
_entity_poly.pdbx_seq_one_letter_code
_entity_poly.pdbx_strand_id
1 'polypeptide(L)'
;MTNRPQTTDGGGSTPTTRDDRRPTRRGVLAALGGGVLATTALATPATSSHADPLVINDFEGEFPGSNALGEWSQTGDLEASVVSDDGSWLELSYDGTGWFASNVRRDVSAYDHLEIALRGADGGEEGDATIEVGGVEGPLDDLAEGSVGTDRSVLSIDLVAAGVDRSALDDVWLEFFDASGAVWIDELRFVASGPPAIGDAARPRDLDGDGTYEDIDGSGHLAFPDVNRFFQHSEESVVRDHADAFDFDDDGSVSLDDVLTLFERV
;
A
#
# COMPACT_ATOMS: atom_id res chain seq x y z
N MET A 1 40.03 -34.30 -46.67
CA MET A 1 40.56 -35.46 -45.93
C MET A 1 40.74 -35.01 -44.48
N THR A 2 40.06 -35.58 -43.48
CA THR A 2 40.31 -36.90 -42.85
C THR A 2 41.55 -36.81 -41.93
N ASN A 3 41.52 -37.10 -40.61
CA ASN A 3 40.51 -37.80 -39.81
C ASN A 3 40.44 -37.35 -38.32
N ARG A 4 39.48 -37.92 -37.55
CA ARG A 4 39.36 -37.81 -36.07
C ARG A 4 39.63 -39.17 -35.37
N PRO A 5 40.27 -39.17 -34.18
CA PRO A 5 40.10 -40.12 -33.07
C PRO A 5 39.65 -39.41 -31.77
N GLN A 6 39.08 -39.98 -30.69
CA GLN A 6 38.35 -41.25 -30.40
C GLN A 6 39.13 -42.58 -30.49
N THR A 7 38.96 -43.55 -29.58
CA THR A 7 38.22 -43.64 -28.28
C THR A 7 39.19 -43.43 -27.08
N THR A 8 39.12 -43.89 -25.82
CA THR A 8 38.34 -44.83 -24.94
C THR A 8 38.41 -44.31 -23.48
N ASP A 9 37.71 -44.82 -22.45
CA ASP A 9 36.39 -45.47 -22.25
C ASP A 9 36.14 -45.69 -20.73
N GLY A 10 34.89 -45.87 -20.30
CA GLY A 10 34.46 -46.30 -18.95
C GLY A 10 34.32 -45.18 -17.90
N GLY A 11 33.33 -45.21 -16.99
CA GLY A 11 32.18 -46.13 -16.85
C GLY A 11 31.72 -46.27 -15.40
N GLY A 12 30.46 -45.90 -15.08
CA GLY A 12 29.92 -46.03 -13.72
C GLY A 12 28.49 -45.53 -13.51
N SER A 13 27.54 -46.47 -13.43
CA SER A 13 26.18 -46.27 -12.86
C SER A 13 26.25 -46.21 -11.31
N THR A 14 25.27 -45.81 -10.51
CA THR A 14 23.80 -45.60 -10.67
C THR A 14 23.29 -44.73 -9.49
N PRO A 15 22.10 -44.09 -9.52
CA PRO A 15 21.63 -43.21 -8.45
C PRO A 15 20.89 -43.92 -7.29
N THR A 16 20.85 -43.31 -6.10
CA THR A 16 20.13 -43.85 -4.92
C THR A 16 19.32 -42.79 -4.14
N THR A 17 18.01 -42.77 -4.43
CA THR A 17 16.89 -42.74 -3.46
C THR A 17 16.97 -41.87 -2.18
N ARG A 18 16.33 -40.70 -2.24
CA ARG A 18 15.19 -40.26 -1.38
C ARG A 18 15.06 -40.90 0.02
N ASP A 19 15.26 -40.11 1.08
CA ASP A 19 15.00 -40.49 2.49
C ASP A 19 13.70 -39.85 3.03
N ASP A 20 12.56 -40.54 2.89
CA ASP A 20 11.26 -40.09 3.43
C ASP A 20 11.18 -40.35 4.96
N ARG A 21 11.47 -39.34 5.80
CA ARG A 21 11.34 -39.46 7.28
C ARG A 21 10.19 -38.68 7.87
N ARG A 22 9.03 -39.34 7.93
CA ARG A 22 7.81 -38.88 8.61
C ARG A 22 7.84 -39.27 10.11
N PRO A 23 7.81 -38.32 11.07
CA PRO A 23 7.63 -38.65 12.48
C PRO A 23 6.25 -39.27 12.75
N THR A 24 6.17 -40.20 13.70
CA THR A 24 4.91 -40.87 14.10
C THR A 24 4.48 -40.44 15.50
N ARG A 25 3.15 -40.44 15.73
CA ARG A 25 2.55 -40.01 17.00
C ARG A 25 2.96 -40.91 18.17
N ARG A 26 3.23 -40.28 19.33
CA ARG A 26 2.89 -40.84 20.65
C ARG A 26 2.26 -39.75 21.51
N GLY A 27 1.10 -40.04 22.08
CA GLY A 27 0.44 -39.17 23.04
C GLY A 27 0.65 -39.67 24.47
N VAL A 28 0.56 -38.76 25.44
CA VAL A 28 0.48 -39.05 26.88
C VAL A 28 -0.62 -38.17 27.45
N LEU A 29 -1.56 -38.75 28.19
CA LEU A 29 -2.50 -38.01 29.02
C LEU A 29 -1.91 -37.85 30.42
N ALA A 30 -1.97 -36.63 30.97
CA ALA A 30 -1.79 -36.34 32.39
C ALA A 30 -2.79 -35.25 32.80
N ALA A 31 -3.29 -35.31 34.03
CA ALA A 31 -4.56 -34.71 34.41
C ALA A 31 -4.47 -33.31 35.06
N LEU A 32 -5.50 -32.50 34.79
CA LEU A 32 -6.22 -31.60 35.71
C LEU A 32 -5.42 -30.71 36.70
N GLY A 33 -5.53 -29.39 36.53
CA GLY A 33 -5.26 -28.43 37.61
C GLY A 33 -5.50 -26.97 37.20
N GLY A 34 -6.08 -26.17 38.11
CA GLY A 34 -6.19 -24.71 37.98
C GLY A 34 -7.35 -24.20 37.11
N GLY A 35 -8.38 -23.65 37.74
CA GLY A 35 -9.41 -22.87 37.05
C GLY A 35 -9.05 -21.38 37.05
N VAL A 36 -9.08 -20.75 35.88
CA VAL A 36 -9.14 -19.30 35.71
C VAL A 36 -10.29 -19.02 34.75
N LEU A 37 -11.16 -18.06 35.09
CA LEU A 37 -12.16 -17.56 34.15
C LEU A 37 -11.46 -16.66 33.13
N ALA A 38 -10.89 -17.28 32.09
CA ALA A 38 -10.46 -16.58 30.91
C ALA A 38 -11.68 -16.01 30.20
N THR A 39 -11.98 -14.74 30.43
CA THR A 39 -12.84 -13.95 29.55
C THR A 39 -12.14 -13.90 28.19
N THR A 40 -12.53 -14.78 27.27
CA THR A 40 -12.23 -14.61 25.85
C THR A 40 -12.91 -13.33 25.39
N ALA A 41 -12.18 -12.23 25.44
CA ALA A 41 -12.39 -11.15 24.50
C ALA A 41 -12.28 -11.78 23.11
N LEU A 42 -13.40 -11.89 22.41
CA LEU A 42 -13.36 -12.06 20.97
C LEU A 42 -12.76 -10.76 20.46
N ALA A 43 -11.50 -10.81 20.05
CA ALA A 43 -10.98 -9.77 19.17
C ALA A 43 -11.82 -9.88 17.90
N THR A 44 -12.74 -8.93 17.72
CA THR A 44 -13.40 -8.72 16.43
C THR A 44 -12.28 -8.58 15.40
N PRO A 45 -12.25 -9.36 14.31
CA PRO A 45 -11.37 -9.03 13.21
C PRO A 45 -11.86 -7.68 12.67
N ALA A 46 -11.11 -6.62 12.96
CA ALA A 46 -11.26 -5.34 12.27
C ALA A 46 -10.96 -5.61 10.79
N THR A 47 -12.01 -5.98 10.06
CA THR A 47 -11.94 -6.31 8.65
C THR A 47 -12.11 -4.99 7.91
N SER A 48 -11.12 -4.12 8.10
CA SER A 48 -10.97 -2.85 7.40
C SER A 48 -10.74 -3.16 5.93
N SER A 49 -11.84 -3.47 5.24
CA SER A 49 -11.87 -3.57 3.80
C SER A 49 -11.69 -2.16 3.29
N HIS A 50 -10.45 -1.73 3.07
CA HIS A 50 -10.18 -0.74 2.04
C HIS A 50 -10.01 -1.51 0.72
N ALA A 51 -9.40 -0.90 -0.30
CA ALA A 51 -8.69 -1.73 -1.27
C ALA A 51 -7.43 -2.22 -0.56
N ASP A 52 -7.09 -3.51 -0.68
CA ASP A 52 -5.79 -4.00 -0.18
C ASP A 52 -4.69 -3.12 -0.81
N PRO A 53 -3.83 -2.44 -0.03
CA PRO A 53 -2.89 -1.48 -0.57
C PRO A 53 -1.97 -2.09 -1.63
N LEU A 54 -1.81 -1.38 -2.75
CA LEU A 54 -0.92 -1.80 -3.82
C LEU A 54 0.49 -1.32 -3.50
N VAL A 55 1.19 -2.13 -2.70
CA VAL A 55 2.62 -1.94 -2.39
C VAL A 55 3.41 -1.86 -3.70
N ILE A 56 4.09 -0.73 -3.90
CA ILE A 56 4.97 -0.47 -5.04
C ILE A 56 6.35 -1.04 -4.71
N ASN A 57 6.89 -0.68 -3.54
CA ASN A 57 8.19 -1.14 -3.07
C ASN A 57 8.20 -1.20 -1.54
N ASP A 58 8.60 -2.36 -1.01
CA ASP A 58 8.78 -2.71 0.40
C ASP A 58 10.23 -3.07 0.73
N PHE A 59 11.11 -3.04 -0.29
CA PHE A 59 12.52 -3.42 -0.22
C PHE A 59 12.81 -4.86 0.26
N GLU A 60 11.80 -5.75 0.32
CA GLU A 60 11.96 -7.19 0.65
C GLU A 60 12.60 -7.99 -0.51
N GLY A 61 13.85 -7.69 -0.87
CA GLY A 61 14.50 -8.36 -2.00
C GLY A 61 15.97 -8.00 -2.28
N GLU A 62 16.33 -8.09 -3.56
CA GLU A 62 17.62 -7.63 -4.09
C GLU A 62 17.44 -6.22 -4.66
N PHE A 63 18.23 -5.26 -4.16
CA PHE A 63 18.20 -3.86 -4.59
C PHE A 63 19.59 -3.37 -5.04
N PRO A 64 19.71 -2.61 -6.15
CA PRO A 64 18.68 -2.32 -7.14
C PRO A 64 18.23 -3.60 -7.88
N GLY A 65 16.94 -3.70 -8.20
CA GLY A 65 16.35 -4.96 -8.66
C GLY A 65 14.85 -4.91 -8.86
N SER A 66 14.15 -5.96 -8.44
CA SER A 66 12.68 -6.05 -8.52
C SER A 66 12.03 -5.47 -7.28
N ASN A 67 11.01 -4.63 -7.48
CA ASN A 67 10.10 -4.18 -6.43
C ASN A 67 8.93 -5.18 -6.24
N ALA A 68 8.01 -4.87 -5.33
CA ALA A 68 6.86 -5.70 -4.96
C ALA A 68 5.88 -5.98 -6.13
N LEU A 69 5.85 -5.12 -7.14
CA LEU A 69 5.03 -5.29 -8.34
C LEU A 69 5.64 -6.26 -9.36
N GLY A 70 6.89 -6.69 -9.16
CA GLY A 70 7.69 -7.42 -10.15
C GLY A 70 8.41 -6.52 -11.17
N GLU A 71 8.41 -5.20 -10.93
CA GLU A 71 8.93 -4.16 -11.81
C GLU A 71 10.29 -3.62 -11.30
N TRP A 72 11.05 -2.94 -12.17
CA TRP A 72 12.40 -2.50 -11.81
C TRP A 72 12.40 -1.32 -10.82
N SER A 73 13.34 -1.29 -9.87
CA SER A 73 13.58 -0.13 -9.02
C SER A 73 15.07 0.01 -8.69
N GLN A 74 15.54 1.26 -8.65
CA GLN A 74 16.93 1.60 -8.40
C GLN A 74 17.10 3.05 -7.90
N THR A 75 18.34 3.40 -7.56
CA THR A 75 18.80 4.77 -7.30
C THR A 75 19.81 5.22 -8.37
N GLY A 76 20.21 6.49 -8.31
CA GLY A 76 21.38 7.03 -8.99
C GLY A 76 21.95 8.26 -8.28
N ASP A 77 23.26 8.47 -8.46
CA ASP A 77 24.05 9.66 -8.10
C ASP A 77 24.10 10.10 -6.62
N LEU A 78 23.33 9.46 -5.71
CA LEU A 78 23.39 9.61 -4.24
C LEU A 78 24.79 9.30 -3.64
N GLU A 79 25.07 9.83 -2.44
CA GLU A 79 26.28 9.49 -1.66
C GLU A 79 26.22 8.04 -1.17
N ALA A 80 25.06 7.61 -0.66
CA ALA A 80 24.81 6.21 -0.32
C ALA A 80 23.35 5.79 -0.61
N SER A 81 23.19 4.49 -0.87
CA SER A 81 21.91 3.83 -1.15
C SER A 81 21.99 2.42 -0.54
N VAL A 82 21.40 2.20 0.64
CA VAL A 82 21.63 0.99 1.46
C VAL A 82 20.32 0.42 2.00
N VAL A 83 19.96 -0.79 1.59
CA VAL A 83 18.86 -1.56 2.21
C VAL A 83 19.33 -2.17 3.53
N SER A 84 18.46 -2.24 4.52
CA SER A 84 18.74 -2.84 5.83
C SER A 84 19.05 -4.35 5.77
N ASP A 85 19.71 -4.88 6.82
CA ASP A 85 20.01 -6.33 6.97
C ASP A 85 18.75 -7.23 6.94
N ASP A 86 17.56 -6.67 7.17
CA ASP A 86 16.26 -7.36 7.20
C ASP A 86 15.31 -6.98 6.06
N GLY A 87 15.70 -6.07 5.15
CA GLY A 87 14.87 -5.58 4.05
C GLY A 87 13.84 -4.52 4.42
N SER A 88 13.67 -4.17 5.70
CA SER A 88 12.58 -3.30 6.18
C SER A 88 12.66 -1.82 5.78
N TRP A 89 13.75 -1.36 5.16
CA TRP A 89 13.88 0.00 4.60
C TRP A 89 15.08 0.14 3.66
N LEU A 90 15.04 1.18 2.82
CA LEU A 90 16.14 1.70 2.02
C LEU A 90 16.59 3.08 2.55
N GLU A 91 17.85 3.20 2.93
CA GLU A 91 18.54 4.48 3.15
C GLU A 91 18.88 5.15 1.82
N LEU A 92 18.54 6.44 1.70
CA LEU A 92 19.01 7.36 0.66
C LEU A 92 19.77 8.50 1.36
N SER A 93 21.09 8.53 1.23
CA SER A 93 21.95 9.60 1.77
C SER A 93 22.49 10.47 0.62
N TYR A 94 22.34 11.80 0.71
CA TYR A 94 22.58 12.74 -0.39
C TYR A 94 23.46 13.94 0.02
N ASP A 95 24.33 14.38 -0.89
CA ASP A 95 25.11 15.63 -0.82
C ASP A 95 25.26 16.19 -2.25
N GLY A 96 24.30 17.02 -2.68
CA GLY A 96 24.24 17.59 -4.03
C GLY A 96 23.01 17.11 -4.83
N THR A 97 23.20 16.19 -5.77
CA THR A 97 22.12 15.69 -6.65
C THR A 97 22.10 14.16 -6.66
N GLY A 98 20.92 13.58 -6.48
CA GLY A 98 20.71 12.13 -6.55
C GLY A 98 19.23 11.78 -6.57
N TRP A 99 18.90 10.53 -6.89
CA TRP A 99 17.51 10.13 -7.14
C TRP A 99 17.22 8.66 -6.80
N PHE A 100 15.94 8.39 -6.59
CA PHE A 100 15.33 7.07 -6.46
C PHE A 100 14.18 6.94 -7.46
N ALA A 101 14.02 5.77 -8.09
CA ALA A 101 12.90 5.48 -8.97
C ALA A 101 12.36 4.04 -8.78
N SER A 102 11.05 3.89 -8.82
CA SER A 102 10.36 2.59 -8.71
C SER A 102 9.24 2.49 -9.74
N ASN A 103 9.30 1.45 -10.58
CA ASN A 103 8.39 1.31 -11.71
C ASN A 103 7.05 0.67 -11.33
N VAL A 104 5.98 1.09 -11.99
CA VAL A 104 4.58 0.73 -11.69
C VAL A 104 3.91 0.06 -12.89
N ARG A 105 4.06 0.62 -14.10
CA ARG A 105 3.64 0.08 -15.41
C ARG A 105 2.22 -0.47 -15.51
N ARG A 106 1.23 0.16 -14.86
CA ARG A 106 -0.14 -0.39 -14.80
C ARG A 106 -1.21 0.68 -14.57
N ASP A 107 -2.46 0.29 -14.81
CA ASP A 107 -3.61 1.00 -14.27
C ASP A 107 -3.59 0.91 -12.73
N VAL A 108 -3.71 2.08 -12.11
CA VAL A 108 -3.92 2.30 -10.67
C VAL A 108 -5.16 3.16 -10.44
N SER A 109 -6.11 3.19 -11.39
CA SER A 109 -7.34 3.99 -11.34
C SER A 109 -8.25 3.67 -10.15
N ALA A 110 -8.03 2.53 -9.49
CA ALA A 110 -8.71 2.09 -8.27
C ALA A 110 -8.15 2.70 -6.96
N TYR A 111 -7.05 3.45 -7.02
CA TYR A 111 -6.36 4.08 -5.89
C TYR A 111 -6.23 5.58 -6.14
N ASP A 112 -6.53 6.40 -5.15
CA ASP A 112 -6.56 7.87 -5.24
C ASP A 112 -5.36 8.52 -4.56
N HIS A 113 -4.66 7.83 -3.67
CA HIS A 113 -3.48 8.34 -2.99
C HIS A 113 -2.23 7.49 -3.23
N LEU A 114 -1.07 8.16 -3.28
CA LEU A 114 0.26 7.57 -3.09
C LEU A 114 0.71 7.86 -1.66
N GLU A 115 0.93 6.80 -0.86
CA GLU A 115 1.57 6.92 0.45
C GLU A 115 3.05 6.53 0.36
N ILE A 116 3.89 7.34 1.02
CA ILE A 116 5.31 7.06 1.24
C ILE A 116 5.54 6.99 2.75
N ALA A 117 5.86 5.81 3.26
CA ALA A 117 6.27 5.62 4.64
C ALA A 117 7.78 5.77 4.75
N LEU A 118 8.23 6.77 5.52
CA LEU A 118 9.64 7.11 5.67
C LEU A 118 9.94 7.84 6.98
N ARG A 119 11.23 7.97 7.29
CA ARG A 119 11.78 8.84 8.34
C ARG A 119 13.00 9.61 7.81
N GLY A 120 13.26 10.75 8.41
CA GLY A 120 14.41 11.61 8.15
C GLY A 120 15.54 11.44 9.17
N ALA A 121 16.62 12.17 8.95
CA ALA A 121 17.77 12.26 9.85
C ALA A 121 17.58 13.35 10.90
N ASP A 122 17.04 14.50 10.51
CA ASP A 122 16.76 15.67 11.36
C ASP A 122 15.26 16.05 11.35
N GLY A 123 14.50 15.67 10.31
CA GLY A 123 13.09 16.00 10.12
C GLY A 123 12.88 17.24 9.25
N GLY A 124 11.89 17.19 8.35
CA GLY A 124 11.63 18.23 7.33
C GLY A 124 12.21 17.95 5.95
N GLU A 125 12.76 16.76 5.70
CA GLU A 125 13.37 16.35 4.43
C GLU A 125 12.38 16.27 3.25
N GLU A 126 11.07 16.44 3.47
CA GLU A 126 10.11 16.71 2.39
C GLU A 126 10.49 17.96 1.57
N GLY A 127 11.14 18.96 2.19
CA GLY A 127 11.61 20.17 1.51
C GLY A 127 12.92 20.01 0.72
N ASP A 128 13.59 18.85 0.82
CA ASP A 128 14.80 18.53 0.04
C ASP A 128 14.50 17.82 -1.29
N ALA A 129 13.24 17.38 -1.49
CA ALA A 129 12.85 16.43 -2.54
C ALA A 129 11.83 17.01 -3.53
N THR A 130 12.03 16.73 -4.81
CA THR A 130 11.01 16.78 -5.87
C THR A 130 10.46 15.37 -6.08
N ILE A 131 9.15 15.24 -6.28
CA ILE A 131 8.52 13.97 -6.70
C ILE A 131 7.99 14.08 -8.13
N GLU A 132 8.23 13.04 -8.95
CA GLU A 132 7.47 12.80 -10.18
C GLU A 132 6.59 11.55 -10.01
N VAL A 133 5.31 11.66 -10.32
CA VAL A 133 4.34 10.56 -10.31
C VAL A 133 3.37 10.69 -11.47
N GLY A 134 3.41 9.72 -12.40
CA GLY A 134 2.51 9.67 -13.57
C GLY A 134 2.50 10.94 -14.43
N GLY A 135 3.65 11.60 -14.60
CA GLY A 135 3.82 12.81 -15.40
C GLY A 135 3.41 14.12 -14.71
N VAL A 136 3.13 14.09 -13.39
CA VAL A 136 3.06 15.28 -12.53
C VAL A 136 4.36 15.37 -11.74
N GLU A 137 5.00 16.54 -11.77
CA GLU A 137 6.30 16.83 -11.15
C GLU A 137 6.17 18.06 -10.24
N GLY A 138 6.72 18.03 -9.03
CA GLY A 138 6.77 19.19 -8.12
C GLY A 138 7.46 18.90 -6.78
N PRO A 139 7.69 19.93 -5.95
CA PRO A 139 8.24 19.76 -4.61
C PRO A 139 7.36 18.83 -3.76
N LEU A 140 7.98 17.96 -2.98
CA LEU A 140 7.26 16.97 -2.19
C LEU A 140 6.45 17.62 -1.06
N ASP A 141 6.90 18.76 -0.53
CA ASP A 141 6.20 19.59 0.46
C ASP A 141 5.05 20.46 -0.12
N ASP A 142 5.05 20.74 -1.43
CA ASP A 142 3.93 21.35 -2.14
C ASP A 142 2.84 20.33 -2.55
N LEU A 143 3.21 19.04 -2.71
CA LEU A 143 2.34 17.98 -3.25
C LEU A 143 1.83 16.95 -2.22
N ALA A 144 2.51 16.76 -1.10
CA ALA A 144 2.14 15.75 -0.10
C ALA A 144 1.60 16.36 1.20
N GLU A 145 0.58 15.73 1.76
CA GLU A 145 0.16 15.95 3.13
C GLU A 145 1.03 15.15 4.12
N GLY A 146 1.40 15.80 5.22
CA GLY A 146 2.25 15.23 6.28
C GLY A 146 3.49 16.09 6.54
N SER A 147 4.49 15.48 7.17
CA SER A 147 5.82 16.04 7.39
C SER A 147 6.78 14.90 7.76
N VAL A 148 8.03 14.90 7.29
CA VAL A 148 9.00 13.87 7.62
C VAL A 148 9.48 14.05 9.06
N GLY A 149 9.34 13.00 9.88
CA GLY A 149 9.85 12.93 11.24
C GLY A 149 11.14 12.10 11.34
N THR A 150 11.87 12.24 12.44
CA THR A 150 13.00 11.35 12.78
C THR A 150 12.54 9.95 13.24
N ASP A 151 11.29 9.84 13.69
CA ASP A 151 10.53 8.59 13.82
C ASP A 151 9.68 8.37 12.56
N ARG A 152 9.25 7.12 12.30
CA ARG A 152 8.45 6.76 11.10
C ARG A 152 7.20 7.63 10.92
N SER A 153 7.23 8.43 9.87
CA SER A 153 6.14 9.22 9.30
C SER A 153 5.51 8.54 8.07
N VAL A 154 4.39 9.08 7.61
CA VAL A 154 3.81 8.78 6.29
C VAL A 154 3.49 10.13 5.63
N LEU A 155 3.91 10.29 4.38
CA LEU A 155 3.45 11.35 3.49
C LEU A 155 2.38 10.77 2.55
N SER A 156 1.34 11.54 2.25
CA SER A 156 0.22 11.13 1.38
C SER A 156 -0.04 12.15 0.29
N ILE A 157 -0.14 11.71 -0.97
CA ILE A 157 -0.37 12.59 -2.13
C ILE A 157 -1.70 12.20 -2.77
N ASP A 158 -2.67 13.11 -2.78
CA ASP A 158 -3.91 12.97 -3.57
C ASP A 158 -3.58 13.09 -5.06
N LEU A 159 -3.57 11.95 -5.74
CA LEU A 159 -3.27 11.81 -7.16
C LEU A 159 -4.39 12.40 -8.05
N VAL A 160 -5.61 12.55 -7.51
CA VAL A 160 -6.75 13.14 -8.21
C VAL A 160 -6.68 14.67 -8.14
N ALA A 161 -6.39 15.24 -6.97
CA ALA A 161 -6.15 16.69 -6.83
C ALA A 161 -4.89 17.15 -7.57
N ALA A 162 -3.80 16.35 -7.53
CA ALA A 162 -2.59 16.60 -8.30
C ALA A 162 -2.78 16.42 -9.82
N GLY A 163 -3.85 15.74 -10.26
CA GLY A 163 -4.21 15.60 -11.68
C GLY A 163 -3.44 14.50 -12.44
N VAL A 164 -2.95 13.48 -11.73
CA VAL A 164 -2.14 12.37 -12.25
C VAL A 164 -2.95 11.45 -13.17
N ASP A 165 -2.37 11.03 -14.31
CA ASP A 165 -2.97 9.97 -15.14
C ASP A 165 -2.72 8.59 -14.52
N ARG A 166 -3.71 8.11 -13.78
CA ARG A 166 -3.70 6.81 -13.11
C ARG A 166 -4.04 5.63 -14.02
N SER A 167 -4.41 5.86 -15.29
CA SER A 167 -4.86 4.79 -16.19
C SER A 167 -3.71 3.95 -16.77
N ALA A 168 -2.49 4.50 -16.79
CA ALA A 168 -1.27 3.82 -17.18
C ALA A 168 -0.05 4.49 -16.51
N LEU A 169 0.04 4.38 -15.18
CA LEU A 169 1.12 5.03 -14.42
C LEU A 169 2.42 4.25 -14.64
N ASP A 170 3.44 4.90 -15.20
CA ASP A 170 4.71 4.27 -15.58
C ASP A 170 5.60 4.00 -14.36
N ASP A 171 5.88 5.00 -13.53
CA ASP A 171 6.78 4.93 -12.36
C ASP A 171 6.54 6.07 -11.34
N VAL A 172 7.25 5.99 -10.21
CA VAL A 172 7.37 7.02 -9.16
C VAL A 172 8.85 7.34 -8.96
N TRP A 173 9.20 8.62 -8.98
CA TRP A 173 10.57 9.14 -8.80
C TRP A 173 10.65 10.11 -7.62
N LEU A 174 11.74 10.07 -6.88
CA LEU A 174 12.16 11.11 -5.94
C LEU A 174 13.54 11.64 -6.38
N GLU A 175 13.66 12.94 -6.62
CA GLU A 175 14.93 13.62 -6.94
C GLU A 175 15.29 14.65 -5.86
N PHE A 176 16.53 14.61 -5.39
CA PHE A 176 17.12 15.57 -4.47
C PHE A 176 18.07 16.49 -5.26
N PHE A 177 17.98 17.82 -5.08
CA PHE A 177 18.75 18.78 -5.87
C PHE A 177 19.33 19.95 -5.05
N ASP A 178 20.66 20.08 -5.06
CA ASP A 178 21.46 21.06 -4.28
C ASP A 178 21.19 20.99 -2.76
N ALA A 179 20.76 19.80 -2.30
CA ALA A 179 20.39 19.49 -0.92
C ALA A 179 21.38 18.49 -0.29
N SER A 180 21.40 18.38 1.04
CA SER A 180 22.21 17.39 1.74
C SER A 180 21.56 16.91 3.04
N GLY A 181 21.41 15.60 3.18
CA GLY A 181 20.63 14.95 4.24
C GLY A 181 20.56 13.44 4.05
N ALA A 182 19.67 12.78 4.78
CA ALA A 182 19.37 11.36 4.59
C ALA A 182 17.92 11.04 4.97
N VAL A 183 17.29 10.18 4.17
CA VAL A 183 15.99 9.59 4.46
C VAL A 183 16.06 8.07 4.44
N TRP A 184 15.23 7.42 5.23
CA TRP A 184 15.01 5.97 5.17
C TRP A 184 13.56 5.71 4.81
N ILE A 185 13.33 5.18 3.61
CA ILE A 185 12.00 4.83 3.12
C ILE A 185 11.73 3.38 3.53
N ASP A 186 10.65 3.16 4.28
CA ASP A 186 10.18 1.83 4.68
C ASP A 186 9.31 1.21 3.56
N GLU A 187 8.42 1.99 2.95
CA GLU A 187 7.43 1.50 1.98
C GLU A 187 6.94 2.63 1.05
N LEU A 188 6.74 2.34 -0.24
CA LEU A 188 5.88 3.12 -1.14
C LEU A 188 4.67 2.27 -1.55
N ARG A 189 3.47 2.82 -1.50
CA ARG A 189 2.23 2.11 -1.87
C ARG A 189 1.13 3.03 -2.39
N PHE A 190 0.28 2.52 -3.26
CA PHE A 190 -0.99 3.18 -3.56
C PHE A 190 -2.07 2.71 -2.59
N VAL A 191 -2.86 3.66 -2.08
CA VAL A 191 -4.05 3.40 -1.26
C VAL A 191 -5.28 4.04 -1.88
N ALA A 192 -6.45 3.51 -1.54
CA ALA A 192 -7.72 4.10 -1.89
C ALA A 192 -8.36 4.61 -0.60
N SER A 193 -8.67 5.90 -0.55
CA SER A 193 -9.35 6.53 0.59
C SER A 193 -10.75 5.95 0.77
N GLY A 194 -11.32 6.13 1.96
CA GLY A 194 -12.71 5.80 2.22
C GLY A 194 -13.13 4.32 2.19
N PRO A 195 -14.44 4.08 2.30
CA PRO A 195 -15.03 2.75 2.32
C PRO A 195 -15.04 2.08 0.92
N PRO A 196 -15.26 0.75 0.80
CA PRO A 196 -15.31 0.07 -0.50
C PRO A 196 -16.46 0.49 -1.40
N ALA A 197 -16.31 0.15 -2.69
CA ALA A 197 -17.40 0.10 -3.65
C ALA A 197 -18.61 -0.68 -3.11
N ILE A 198 -19.79 -0.05 -3.15
CA ILE A 198 -21.05 -0.65 -2.68
C ILE A 198 -21.76 -1.33 -3.86
N GLY A 199 -21.83 -2.66 -3.79
CA GLY A 199 -22.40 -3.50 -4.84
C GLY A 199 -21.49 -3.61 -6.07
N ASP A 200 -21.92 -3.00 -7.18
CA ASP A 200 -21.25 -2.99 -8.49
C ASP A 200 -20.77 -1.59 -8.93
N ALA A 201 -20.72 -0.65 -7.98
CA ALA A 201 -20.31 0.74 -8.19
C ALA A 201 -18.80 0.94 -8.41
N ALA A 202 -18.41 2.20 -8.65
CA ALA A 202 -17.08 2.65 -8.27
C ALA A 202 -17.00 2.79 -6.72
N ARG A 203 -15.84 3.23 -6.22
CA ARG A 203 -15.65 3.50 -4.80
C ARG A 203 -16.38 4.79 -4.39
N PRO A 204 -17.07 4.84 -3.24
CA PRO A 204 -17.63 6.06 -2.68
C PRO A 204 -16.57 7.16 -2.55
N ARG A 205 -16.97 8.42 -2.69
CA ARG A 205 -16.08 9.57 -2.52
C ARG A 205 -16.69 10.58 -1.57
N ASP A 206 -15.82 11.21 -0.79
CA ASP A 206 -16.08 12.47 -0.09
C ASP A 206 -15.83 13.60 -1.11
N LEU A 207 -16.81 14.50 -1.31
CA LEU A 207 -16.70 15.63 -2.25
C LEU A 207 -16.51 17.01 -1.57
N ASP A 208 -16.68 17.12 -0.26
CA ASP A 208 -16.57 18.41 0.47
C ASP A 208 -15.53 18.46 1.60
N GLY A 209 -14.99 17.31 1.99
CA GLY A 209 -13.92 17.12 2.97
C GLY A 209 -14.39 16.96 4.40
N ASP A 210 -15.68 16.66 4.66
CA ASP A 210 -16.21 16.45 6.01
C ASP A 210 -15.85 15.07 6.62
N GLY A 211 -15.37 14.12 5.80
CA GLY A 211 -15.02 12.76 6.19
C GLY A 211 -16.13 11.72 5.94
N THR A 212 -17.34 12.16 5.58
CA THR A 212 -18.42 11.29 5.09
C THR A 212 -18.39 11.19 3.56
N TYR A 213 -18.86 10.07 3.00
CA TYR A 213 -18.64 9.72 1.60
C TYR A 213 -19.98 9.71 0.86
N GLU A 214 -20.40 10.87 0.36
CA GLU A 214 -21.74 11.11 -0.17
C GLU A 214 -21.92 10.71 -1.65
N ASP A 215 -20.84 10.68 -2.43
CA ASP A 215 -20.78 10.16 -3.82
C ASP A 215 -20.72 8.62 -3.82
N ILE A 216 -21.75 7.99 -3.27
CA ILE A 216 -21.82 6.56 -2.96
C ILE A 216 -21.74 5.64 -4.20
N ASP A 217 -22.01 6.13 -5.40
CA ASP A 217 -21.72 5.39 -6.64
C ASP A 217 -20.40 5.74 -7.34
N GLY A 218 -19.67 6.73 -6.82
CA GLY A 218 -18.34 7.13 -7.28
C GLY A 218 -18.35 7.84 -8.63
N SER A 219 -19.46 8.50 -8.99
CA SER A 219 -19.60 9.24 -10.26
C SER A 219 -18.98 10.65 -10.22
N GLY A 220 -18.59 11.11 -9.04
CA GLY A 220 -18.02 12.43 -8.76
C GLY A 220 -19.04 13.50 -8.39
N HIS A 221 -20.31 13.13 -8.22
CA HIS A 221 -21.43 14.06 -8.02
C HIS A 221 -22.55 13.44 -7.17
N LEU A 222 -22.76 13.95 -5.96
CA LEU A 222 -23.93 13.60 -5.13
C LEU A 222 -25.25 13.77 -5.91
N ALA A 223 -26.03 12.70 -6.00
CA ALA A 223 -27.34 12.71 -6.63
C ALA A 223 -28.30 11.61 -6.10
N PHE A 224 -29.48 11.51 -6.71
CA PHE A 224 -30.47 10.45 -6.41
C PHE A 224 -29.98 9.00 -6.57
N PRO A 225 -29.04 8.64 -7.48
CA PRO A 225 -28.46 7.29 -7.54
C PRO A 225 -27.80 6.85 -6.24
N ASP A 226 -27.08 7.77 -5.59
CA ASP A 226 -26.32 7.55 -4.35
C ASP A 226 -27.25 7.22 -3.19
N VAL A 227 -28.24 8.09 -2.95
CA VAL A 227 -29.31 7.86 -1.96
C VAL A 227 -30.01 6.51 -2.20
N ASN A 228 -30.31 6.18 -3.46
CA ASN A 228 -30.95 4.92 -3.80
C ASN A 228 -30.02 3.71 -3.58
N ARG A 229 -28.73 3.82 -3.86
CA ARG A 229 -27.74 2.76 -3.60
C ARG A 229 -27.57 2.57 -2.10
N PHE A 230 -27.42 3.66 -1.35
CA PHE A 230 -27.32 3.64 0.11
C PHE A 230 -28.55 2.99 0.75
N PHE A 231 -29.76 3.39 0.35
CA PHE A 231 -31.01 2.74 0.80
C PHE A 231 -31.08 1.23 0.51
N GLN A 232 -30.49 0.77 -0.60
CA GLN A 232 -30.50 -0.65 -0.97
C GLN A 232 -29.45 -1.49 -0.22
N HIS A 233 -28.38 -0.88 0.28
CA HIS A 233 -27.21 -1.58 0.83
C HIS A 233 -26.83 -1.16 2.27
N SER A 234 -27.55 -0.24 2.93
CA SER A 234 -27.23 0.26 4.28
C SER A 234 -27.18 -0.81 5.39
N GLU A 235 -27.82 -1.96 5.15
CA GLU A 235 -27.79 -3.11 6.04
C GLU A 235 -26.57 -4.05 5.83
N GLU A 236 -25.76 -3.83 4.79
CA GLU A 236 -24.60 -4.67 4.47
C GLU A 236 -23.35 -4.30 5.29
N SER A 237 -22.47 -5.28 5.52
CA SER A 237 -21.23 -5.08 6.29
C SER A 237 -20.29 -4.05 5.65
N VAL A 238 -20.31 -3.90 4.31
CA VAL A 238 -19.53 -2.87 3.61
C VAL A 238 -19.87 -1.45 4.07
N VAL A 239 -21.13 -1.20 4.47
CA VAL A 239 -21.58 0.05 5.09
C VAL A 239 -21.37 -0.01 6.61
N ARG A 240 -21.90 -1.05 7.25
CA ARG A 240 -21.97 -1.19 8.72
C ARG A 240 -20.62 -1.27 9.43
N ASP A 241 -19.58 -1.76 8.76
CA ASP A 241 -18.22 -1.83 9.31
C ASP A 241 -17.41 -0.53 9.06
N HIS A 242 -17.99 0.45 8.34
CA HIS A 242 -17.41 1.76 8.04
C HIS A 242 -18.37 2.90 8.43
N ALA A 243 -18.97 2.82 9.62
CA ALA A 243 -19.97 3.79 10.08
C ALA A 243 -19.47 5.23 9.99
N ASP A 244 -18.24 5.49 10.44
CA ASP A 244 -17.56 6.81 10.42
C ASP A 244 -17.55 7.51 9.04
N ALA A 245 -17.81 6.78 7.93
CA ALA A 245 -17.85 7.30 6.56
C ALA A 245 -19.26 7.44 5.97
N PHE A 246 -20.30 6.96 6.66
CA PHE A 246 -21.69 6.89 6.19
C PHE A 246 -22.73 7.33 7.25
N ASP A 247 -22.27 7.68 8.46
CA ASP A 247 -23.03 8.32 9.52
C ASP A 247 -23.21 9.79 9.16
N PHE A 248 -24.31 10.10 8.47
CA PHE A 248 -24.52 11.42 7.88
C PHE A 248 -25.20 12.41 8.85
N ASP A 249 -25.69 11.94 10.01
CA ASP A 249 -26.36 12.75 11.04
C ASP A 249 -25.68 12.80 12.43
N ASP A 250 -24.52 12.16 12.60
CA ASP A 250 -23.64 12.19 13.81
C ASP A 250 -24.32 11.56 15.06
N ASP A 251 -25.09 10.49 14.84
CA ASP A 251 -25.74 9.63 15.86
C ASP A 251 -24.78 8.58 16.46
N GLY A 252 -23.81 8.13 15.66
CA GLY A 252 -22.90 7.03 15.96
C GLY A 252 -23.32 5.68 15.35
N SER A 253 -24.34 5.62 14.47
CA SER A 253 -24.78 4.37 13.84
C SER A 253 -25.57 4.49 12.53
N VAL A 254 -25.06 3.86 11.46
CA VAL A 254 -25.72 3.90 10.13
C VAL A 254 -27.09 3.18 10.12
N SER A 255 -28.11 3.95 9.76
CA SER A 255 -29.52 3.68 9.95
C SER A 255 -30.36 3.99 8.68
N LEU A 256 -31.62 4.40 8.84
CA LEU A 256 -32.46 4.97 7.78
C LEU A 256 -32.60 6.50 7.90
N ASP A 257 -32.22 7.09 9.03
CA ASP A 257 -32.24 8.54 9.21
C ASP A 257 -31.02 9.17 8.50
N ASP A 258 -29.88 8.48 8.41
CA ASP A 258 -28.78 8.79 7.49
C ASP A 258 -29.20 8.84 6.02
N VAL A 259 -30.04 7.89 5.59
CA VAL A 259 -30.56 7.84 4.22
C VAL A 259 -31.46 9.04 3.94
N LEU A 260 -32.17 9.54 4.96
CA LEU A 260 -32.94 10.78 4.88
C LEU A 260 -32.03 12.00 4.87
N THR A 261 -30.98 12.03 5.69
CA THR A 261 -30.03 13.14 5.76
C THR A 261 -29.24 13.29 4.46
N LEU A 262 -28.78 12.18 3.86
CA LEU A 262 -28.20 12.16 2.52
C LEU A 262 -29.21 12.62 1.44
N PHE A 263 -30.49 12.22 1.55
CA PHE A 263 -31.57 12.69 0.67
C PHE A 263 -31.81 14.20 0.80
N GLU A 264 -31.65 14.80 1.99
CA GLU A 264 -31.78 16.25 2.20
C GLU A 264 -30.56 17.06 1.69
N ARG A 265 -29.43 16.40 1.35
CA ARG A 265 -28.28 17.02 0.66
C ARG A 265 -28.45 17.15 -0.88
N VAL A 266 -29.55 16.64 -1.49
CA VAL A 266 -29.80 16.56 -2.98
C VAL A 266 -30.84 17.57 -3.54
#